data_AF-A0A7V0ZMJ6-F1
#
_entry.id   AF-A0A7V0ZMJ6-F1
#
_cell.length_a   1.000
_cell.length_b   1.000
_cell.length_c   1.000
_cell.angle_alpha   90.00
_cell.angle_beta   90.00
_cell.angle_gamma   90.00
#
_symmetry.space_group_name_H-M   'P 1'
#
loop_
_entity.id
_entity.type
_entity.pdbx_description
1 polymer ?
#
loop_
_entity_poly.entity_id
_entity_poly.type
_entity_poly.pdbx_seq_one_letter_code
_entity_poly.pdbx_strand_id
1 'polypeptide(L)'
;MPSTAENITDNAQLDAWLDSRLDELLPAKLEEIDASKTPSMSIIATKGTLDWAYPPFILASTAAALGWKVDIFFTFYGLLLLKKELDANVSPLGNPAMPMKMPFGPKWFQDFDWPMPNLLMAGVPGFEKVATGLMKKTFKNKGVATVEELRSLCLEADVNMIACQMTVDVFGFSPDEFIPEITDYVGATSFLPVARKSDVCLFI
;
A
#
# COMPACT_ATOMS: atom_id res chain seq x y z
N MET A 1 56.87 21.20 30.18
CA MET A 1 55.88 21.16 29.08
C MET A 1 55.84 19.71 28.62
N PRO A 2 54.80 18.92 28.99
CA PRO A 2 54.68 17.53 28.55
C PRO A 2 54.58 17.50 27.03
N SER A 3 55.32 16.57 26.42
CA SER A 3 55.55 16.54 25.00
C SER A 3 54.28 16.13 24.25
N THR A 4 54.07 16.73 23.09
CA THR A 4 52.98 16.41 22.15
C THR A 4 52.92 14.93 21.75
N ALA A 5 53.97 14.13 21.97
CA ALA A 5 53.99 12.70 21.66
C ALA A 5 53.26 11.81 22.68
N GLU A 6 53.28 12.16 23.98
CA GLU A 6 52.58 11.41 25.05
C GLU A 6 51.05 11.55 24.90
N ASN A 7 50.57 12.75 24.54
CA ASN A 7 49.14 12.97 24.27
C ASN A 7 48.63 12.22 23.01
N ILE A 8 49.49 11.92 22.04
CA ILE A 8 49.10 11.20 20.81
C ILE A 8 49.02 9.69 21.07
N THR A 9 49.87 9.14 21.94
CA THR A 9 49.87 7.71 22.27
C THR A 9 48.71 7.34 23.19
N ASP A 10 48.36 8.22 24.12
CA ASP A 10 47.22 8.05 25.04
C ASP A 10 45.88 8.06 24.26
N ASN A 11 45.73 8.99 23.31
CA ASN A 11 44.56 9.04 22.43
C ASN A 11 44.45 7.79 21.55
N ALA A 12 45.54 7.29 20.96
CA ALA A 12 45.49 6.08 20.13
C ALA A 12 45.16 4.80 20.93
N GLN A 13 45.60 4.70 22.19
CA GLN A 13 45.24 3.60 23.08
C GLN A 13 43.79 3.71 23.56
N LEU A 14 43.33 4.94 23.85
CA LEU A 14 41.93 5.23 24.16
C LEU A 14 41.00 4.88 22.99
N ASP A 15 41.34 5.28 21.77
CA ASP A 15 40.56 4.99 20.56
C ASP A 15 40.46 3.48 20.33
N ALA A 16 41.58 2.75 20.42
CA ALA A 16 41.58 1.29 20.27
C ALA A 16 40.77 0.57 21.37
N TRP A 17 40.79 1.10 22.60
CA TRP A 17 39.96 0.58 23.69
C TRP A 17 38.47 0.88 23.46
N LEU A 18 38.14 2.10 23.00
CA LEU A 18 36.79 2.53 22.66
C LEU A 18 36.20 1.68 21.53
N ASP A 19 36.95 1.47 20.45
CA ASP A 19 36.54 0.66 19.31
C ASP A 19 36.28 -0.80 19.73
N SER A 20 37.17 -1.38 20.54
CA SER A 20 37.00 -2.74 21.08
C SER A 20 35.73 -2.88 21.92
N ARG A 21 35.45 -1.89 22.77
CA ARG A 21 34.22 -1.87 23.58
C ARG A 21 32.97 -1.61 22.75
N LEU A 22 33.08 -0.77 21.72
CA LEU A 22 31.99 -0.50 20.80
C LEU A 22 31.65 -1.77 20.01
N ASP A 23 32.64 -2.45 19.44
CA ASP A 23 32.44 -3.70 18.68
C ASP A 23 31.82 -4.82 19.54
N GLU A 24 32.14 -4.88 20.84
CA GLU A 24 31.56 -5.85 21.79
C GLU A 24 30.08 -5.53 22.11
N LEU A 25 29.74 -4.26 22.33
CA LEU A 25 28.43 -3.86 22.85
C LEU A 25 27.43 -3.43 21.76
N LEU A 26 27.92 -2.96 20.62
CA LEU A 26 27.12 -2.42 19.52
C LEU A 26 26.17 -3.47 18.93
N PRO A 27 26.56 -4.73 18.67
CA PRO A 27 25.64 -5.71 18.09
C PRO A 27 24.40 -5.96 18.96
N ALA A 28 24.59 -6.15 20.27
CA ALA A 28 23.49 -6.36 21.20
C ALA A 28 22.57 -5.13 21.31
N LYS A 29 23.16 -3.92 21.27
CA LYS A 29 22.39 -2.67 21.27
C LYS A 29 21.61 -2.46 19.99
N LEU A 30 22.18 -2.83 18.84
CA LEU A 30 21.50 -2.77 17.54
C LEU A 30 20.32 -3.74 17.50
N GLU A 31 20.48 -4.99 17.96
CA GLU A 31 19.37 -5.95 18.06
C GLU A 31 18.24 -5.45 19.00
N GLU A 32 18.60 -4.85 20.14
CA GLU A 32 17.63 -4.26 21.08
C GLU A 32 16.86 -3.10 20.43
N ILE A 33 17.56 -2.25 19.67
CA ILE A 33 16.95 -1.13 18.93
C ILE A 33 16.02 -1.67 17.83
N ASP A 34 16.48 -2.61 17.01
CA ASP A 34 15.69 -3.20 15.93
C ASP A 34 14.45 -3.93 16.45
N ALA A 35 14.56 -4.63 17.59
CA ALA A 35 13.43 -5.27 18.24
C ALA A 35 12.41 -4.26 18.83
N SER A 36 12.87 -3.07 19.21
CA SER A 36 12.01 -1.98 19.73
C SER A 36 11.38 -1.12 18.63
N LYS A 37 11.88 -1.22 17.40
CA LYS A 37 11.40 -0.41 16.27
C LYS A 37 10.02 -0.87 15.83
N THR A 38 9.08 0.07 15.72
CA THR A 38 7.78 -0.19 15.09
C THR A 38 7.98 -0.53 13.61
N PRO A 39 7.51 -1.70 13.14
CA PRO A 39 7.62 -2.07 11.73
C PRO A 39 6.84 -1.10 10.85
N SER A 40 7.28 -0.95 9.61
CA SER A 40 6.73 0.01 8.66
C SER A 40 6.50 -0.59 7.27
N MET A 41 5.42 -0.18 6.61
CA MET A 41 5.04 -0.62 5.28
C MET A 41 4.73 0.58 4.38
N SER A 42 5.40 0.62 3.22
CA SER A 42 5.07 1.53 2.13
C SER A 42 4.39 0.79 0.99
N ILE A 43 3.30 1.33 0.47
CA ILE A 43 2.56 0.78 -0.67
C ILE A 43 2.48 1.85 -1.76
N ILE A 44 2.84 1.50 -3.00
CA ILE A 44 2.58 2.33 -4.19
C ILE A 44 1.36 1.75 -4.90
N ALA A 45 0.22 2.43 -4.82
CA ALA A 45 -1.04 2.02 -5.43
C ALA A 45 -1.25 2.72 -6.77
N THR A 46 -1.16 1.96 -7.88
CA THR A 46 -1.15 2.51 -9.24
C THR A 46 -2.44 2.27 -10.02
N LYS A 47 -3.24 1.29 -9.60
CA LYS A 47 -4.46 0.83 -10.28
C LYS A 47 -5.71 1.26 -9.52
N GLY A 48 -6.78 1.60 -10.25
CA GLY A 48 -8.03 2.14 -9.69
C GLY A 48 -9.28 1.29 -9.94
N THR A 49 -9.19 0.15 -10.62
CA THR A 49 -10.34 -0.75 -10.80
C THR A 49 -10.67 -1.46 -9.49
N LEU A 50 -11.91 -1.92 -9.36
CA LEU A 50 -12.41 -2.48 -8.09
C LEU A 50 -11.56 -3.65 -7.58
N ASP A 51 -11.14 -4.54 -8.47
CA ASP A 51 -10.32 -5.72 -8.13
C ASP A 51 -8.93 -5.35 -7.62
N TRP A 52 -8.33 -4.29 -8.15
CA TRP A 52 -7.01 -3.81 -7.74
C TRP A 52 -7.03 -2.82 -6.58
N ALA A 53 -8.20 -2.33 -6.19
CA ALA A 53 -8.37 -1.52 -4.98
C ALA A 53 -8.29 -2.36 -3.70
N TYR A 54 -8.65 -3.64 -3.74
CA TYR A 54 -8.62 -4.52 -2.56
C TYR A 54 -7.22 -4.76 -1.99
N PRO A 55 -6.20 -5.17 -2.77
CA PRO A 55 -4.89 -5.48 -2.23
C PRO A 55 -4.24 -4.37 -1.39
N PRO A 56 -4.16 -3.09 -1.83
CA PRO A 56 -3.51 -2.06 -1.03
C PRO A 56 -4.25 -1.81 0.28
N PHE A 57 -5.59 -1.74 0.28
CA PHE A 57 -6.34 -1.48 1.51
C PHE A 57 -6.40 -2.68 2.46
N ILE A 58 -6.46 -3.93 1.96
CA ILE A 58 -6.38 -5.13 2.82
C ILE A 58 -5.03 -5.18 3.52
N LEU A 59 -3.94 -5.00 2.78
CA LEU A 59 -2.59 -5.05 3.36
C LEU A 59 -2.36 -3.91 4.34
N ALA A 60 -2.78 -2.68 3.98
CA ALA A 60 -2.63 -1.53 4.85
C ALA A 60 -3.43 -1.64 6.14
N SER A 61 -4.73 -1.98 6.06
CA SER A 61 -5.57 -2.16 7.26
C SER A 61 -5.05 -3.29 8.15
N THR A 62 -4.58 -4.40 7.56
CA THR A 62 -4.00 -5.51 8.31
C THR A 62 -2.69 -5.10 9.00
N ALA A 63 -1.79 -4.43 8.28
CA ALA A 63 -0.53 -3.96 8.84
C ALA A 63 -0.77 -2.94 9.97
N ALA A 64 -1.69 -2.00 9.77
CA ALA A 64 -2.06 -1.02 10.79
C ALA A 64 -2.67 -1.71 12.04
N ALA A 65 -3.51 -2.73 11.85
CA ALA A 65 -4.05 -3.53 12.97
C ALA A 65 -2.97 -4.32 13.74
N LEU A 66 -1.85 -4.64 13.10
CA LEU A 66 -0.66 -5.23 13.73
C LEU A 66 0.24 -4.17 14.40
N GLY A 67 -0.17 -2.90 14.41
CA GLY A 67 0.58 -1.78 14.98
C GLY A 67 1.71 -1.27 14.09
N TRP A 68 1.71 -1.59 12.79
CA TRP A 68 2.72 -1.08 11.86
C TRP A 68 2.41 0.33 11.44
N LYS A 69 3.44 1.12 11.16
CA LYS A 69 3.29 2.40 10.47
C LYS A 69 3.08 2.15 8.98
N VAL A 70 2.01 2.66 8.39
CA VAL A 70 1.69 2.41 6.98
C VAL A 70 1.58 3.71 6.19
N ASP A 71 2.24 3.76 5.04
CA ASP A 71 2.18 4.86 4.08
C ASP A 71 1.71 4.31 2.72
N ILE A 72 0.63 4.86 2.16
CA ILE A 72 0.14 4.49 0.82
C ILE A 72 0.27 5.69 -0.12
N PHE A 73 1.06 5.53 -1.17
CA PHE A 73 1.20 6.49 -2.25
C PHE A 73 0.29 6.14 -3.43
N PHE A 74 -0.73 6.95 -3.65
CA PHE A 74 -1.69 6.79 -4.73
C PHE A 74 -1.26 7.60 -5.95
N THR A 75 -1.00 6.90 -7.06
CA THR A 75 -0.56 7.50 -8.33
C THR A 75 -1.31 6.89 -9.52
N PHE A 76 -1.25 7.54 -10.68
CA PHE A 76 -2.02 7.17 -11.87
C PHE A 76 -3.49 6.89 -11.53
N TYR A 77 -4.02 5.73 -11.91
CA TYR A 77 -5.43 5.38 -11.69
C TYR A 77 -5.74 5.08 -10.22
N GLY A 78 -4.73 4.74 -9.41
CA GLY A 78 -4.88 4.55 -7.97
C GLY A 78 -5.35 5.83 -7.26
N LEU A 79 -5.03 7.01 -7.80
CA LEU A 79 -5.52 8.29 -7.27
C LEU A 79 -7.04 8.37 -7.19
N LEU A 80 -7.76 7.67 -8.09
CA LEU A 80 -9.23 7.63 -8.10
C LEU A 80 -9.80 7.01 -6.81
N LEU A 81 -9.02 6.19 -6.09
CA LEU A 81 -9.43 5.57 -4.83
C LEU A 81 -9.49 6.57 -3.67
N LEU A 82 -8.93 7.77 -3.85
CA LEU A 82 -8.98 8.86 -2.89
C LEU A 82 -10.16 9.83 -3.14
N LYS A 83 -10.95 9.64 -4.21
CA LYS A 83 -12.13 10.49 -4.43
C LYS A 83 -13.14 10.32 -3.30
N LYS A 84 -13.89 11.37 -2.99
CA LYS A 84 -14.96 11.33 -1.97
C LYS A 84 -15.93 10.18 -2.22
N GLU A 85 -16.38 10.05 -3.46
CA GLU A 85 -17.19 8.93 -3.95
C GLU A 85 -16.32 7.94 -4.73
N LEU A 86 -16.38 6.67 -4.32
CA LEU A 86 -15.67 5.57 -4.96
C LEU A 86 -16.54 4.95 -6.06
N ASP A 87 -16.26 5.28 -7.32
CA ASP A 87 -16.87 4.63 -8.51
C ASP A 87 -15.89 3.66 -9.18
N ALA A 88 -15.39 2.71 -8.40
CA ALA A 88 -14.49 1.67 -8.90
C ALA A 88 -15.31 0.54 -9.53
N ASN A 89 -15.07 0.31 -10.82
CA ASN A 89 -15.65 -0.80 -11.58
C ASN A 89 -14.57 -1.84 -11.91
N VAL A 90 -14.99 -3.07 -12.09
CA VAL A 90 -14.15 -4.17 -12.54
C VAL A 90 -14.00 -4.08 -14.06
N SER A 91 -12.78 -4.31 -14.57
CA SER A 91 -12.55 -4.46 -16.01
C SER A 91 -12.05 -5.88 -16.34
N PRO A 92 -12.95 -6.80 -16.72
CA PRO A 92 -12.56 -8.17 -17.11
C PRO A 92 -11.63 -8.20 -18.32
N LEU A 93 -11.75 -7.21 -19.23
CA LEU A 93 -10.85 -7.07 -20.37
C LEU A 93 -9.44 -6.60 -19.94
N GLY A 94 -9.37 -5.75 -18.92
CA GLY A 94 -8.12 -5.28 -18.33
C GLY A 94 -7.42 -6.32 -17.43
N ASN A 95 -8.14 -7.37 -17.01
CA ASN A 95 -7.60 -8.45 -16.18
C ASN A 95 -8.05 -9.82 -16.68
N PRO A 96 -7.32 -10.43 -17.65
CA PRO A 96 -7.69 -11.73 -18.22
C PRO A 96 -7.56 -12.89 -17.22
N ALA A 97 -6.91 -12.67 -16.06
CA ALA A 97 -6.81 -13.66 -14.99
C ALA A 97 -8.04 -13.71 -14.08
N MET A 98 -9.04 -12.85 -14.33
CA MET A 98 -10.25 -12.79 -13.51
C MET A 98 -11.11 -14.05 -13.67
N PRO A 99 -11.32 -14.84 -12.61
CA PRO A 99 -12.22 -15.99 -12.66
C PRO A 99 -13.67 -15.49 -12.65
N MET A 100 -14.37 -15.71 -13.76
CA MET A 100 -15.79 -15.35 -13.88
C MET A 100 -16.65 -16.45 -13.25
N LYS A 101 -16.88 -16.33 -11.94
CA LYS A 101 -17.73 -17.24 -11.15
C LYS A 101 -19.07 -16.60 -10.81
N MET A 102 -20.11 -17.41 -10.79
CA MET A 102 -21.47 -16.94 -10.51
C MET A 102 -21.71 -16.86 -8.99
N PRO A 103 -22.26 -15.75 -8.47
CA PRO A 103 -22.51 -15.56 -7.03
C PRO A 103 -23.76 -16.26 -6.50
N PHE A 104 -24.49 -16.97 -7.34
CA PHE A 104 -25.78 -17.59 -7.01
C PHE A 104 -25.89 -18.99 -7.60
N GLY A 105 -26.87 -19.75 -7.13
CA GLY A 105 -27.12 -21.12 -7.58
C GLY A 105 -26.43 -22.17 -6.71
N PRO A 106 -26.59 -23.47 -7.05
CA PRO A 106 -25.97 -24.57 -6.32
C PRO A 106 -24.43 -24.52 -6.40
N LYS A 107 -23.74 -25.13 -5.44
CA LYS A 107 -22.27 -25.01 -5.29
C LYS A 107 -21.48 -25.37 -6.55
N TRP A 108 -21.91 -26.42 -7.27
CA TRP A 108 -21.30 -26.82 -8.54
C TRP A 108 -21.34 -25.72 -9.62
N PHE A 109 -22.35 -24.85 -9.60
CA PHE A 109 -22.51 -23.76 -10.55
C PHE A 109 -21.65 -22.53 -10.16
N GLN A 110 -21.47 -22.29 -8.86
CA GLN A 110 -20.58 -21.25 -8.35
C GLN A 110 -19.10 -21.60 -8.58
N ASP A 111 -18.78 -22.89 -8.56
CA ASP A 111 -17.41 -23.39 -8.72
C ASP A 111 -16.96 -23.45 -10.19
N PHE A 112 -17.89 -23.36 -11.14
CA PHE A 112 -17.61 -23.37 -12.58
C PHE A 112 -17.02 -22.04 -13.05
N ASP A 113 -15.83 -22.09 -13.65
CA ASP A 113 -15.20 -20.93 -14.28
C ASP A 113 -15.79 -20.70 -15.67
N TRP A 114 -16.57 -19.62 -15.81
CA TRP A 114 -17.26 -19.34 -17.06
C TRP A 114 -16.27 -18.74 -18.08
N PRO A 115 -15.97 -19.43 -19.20
CA PRO A 115 -15.08 -18.87 -20.21
C PRO A 115 -15.83 -17.75 -20.93
N MET A 116 -15.52 -16.50 -20.60
CA MET A 116 -16.04 -15.36 -21.34
C MET A 116 -15.11 -14.99 -22.49
N PRO A 117 -15.54 -15.09 -23.75
CA PRO A 117 -14.75 -14.61 -24.87
C PRO A 117 -14.56 -13.08 -24.80
N ASN A 118 -13.35 -12.61 -25.11
CA ASN A 118 -13.03 -11.18 -25.14
C ASN A 118 -13.99 -10.38 -26.02
N LEU A 119 -14.47 -10.97 -27.12
CA LEU A 119 -15.45 -10.36 -28.03
C LEU A 119 -16.80 -10.09 -27.34
N LEU A 120 -17.23 -10.98 -26.43
CA LEU A 120 -18.46 -10.80 -25.65
C LEU A 120 -18.26 -9.74 -24.56
N MET A 121 -17.09 -9.71 -23.92
CA MET A 121 -16.76 -8.69 -22.91
C MET A 121 -16.72 -7.27 -23.52
N ALA A 122 -16.11 -7.13 -24.70
CA ALA A 122 -16.02 -5.85 -25.40
C ALA A 122 -17.29 -5.48 -26.17
N GLY A 123 -18.05 -6.47 -26.63
CA GLY A 123 -19.23 -6.30 -27.48
C GLY A 123 -20.53 -6.02 -26.73
N VAL A 124 -20.59 -6.26 -25.42
CA VAL A 124 -21.80 -6.01 -24.59
C VAL A 124 -21.65 -4.68 -23.85
N PRO A 125 -22.43 -3.64 -24.22
CA PRO A 125 -22.40 -2.37 -23.50
C PRO A 125 -22.78 -2.57 -22.03
N GLY A 126 -21.94 -2.09 -21.11
CA GLY A 126 -22.18 -2.17 -19.67
C GLY A 126 -21.82 -3.51 -19.02
N PHE A 127 -21.12 -4.42 -19.72
CA PHE A 127 -20.65 -5.68 -19.15
C PHE A 127 -19.81 -5.49 -17.88
N GLU A 128 -18.99 -4.43 -17.82
CA GLU A 128 -18.20 -4.08 -16.63
C GLU A 128 -19.07 -3.85 -15.38
N LYS A 129 -20.24 -3.21 -15.52
CA LYS A 129 -21.17 -3.00 -14.40
C LYS A 129 -21.80 -4.31 -13.93
N VAL A 130 -22.09 -5.22 -14.87
CA VAL A 130 -22.60 -6.56 -14.55
C VAL A 130 -21.52 -7.35 -13.80
N ALA A 131 -20.30 -7.40 -14.33
CA ALA A 131 -19.16 -8.06 -13.69
C ALA A 131 -18.90 -7.50 -12.28
N THR A 132 -18.93 -6.17 -12.14
CA THR A 132 -18.80 -5.46 -10.86
C THR A 132 -19.89 -5.88 -9.87
N GLY A 133 -21.15 -5.92 -10.30
CA GLY A 133 -22.26 -6.36 -9.47
C GLY A 133 -22.14 -7.83 -9.02
N LEU A 134 -21.70 -8.71 -9.92
CA LEU A 134 -21.44 -10.12 -9.59
C LEU A 134 -20.31 -10.25 -8.57
N MET A 135 -19.20 -9.54 -8.76
CA MET A 135 -18.06 -9.54 -7.84
C MET A 135 -18.45 -9.02 -6.46
N LYS A 136 -19.11 -7.85 -6.38
CA LYS A 136 -19.60 -7.28 -5.10
C LYS A 136 -20.54 -8.25 -4.38
N LYS A 137 -21.41 -8.96 -5.10
CA LYS A 137 -22.30 -9.98 -4.53
C LYS A 137 -21.53 -11.21 -4.02
N THR A 138 -20.55 -11.70 -4.78
CA THR A 138 -19.66 -12.79 -4.36
C THR A 138 -18.94 -12.43 -3.06
N PHE A 139 -18.43 -11.21 -2.97
CA PHE A 139 -17.68 -10.72 -1.80
C PHE A 139 -18.58 -10.61 -0.59
N LYS A 140 -19.77 -10.03 -0.74
CA LYS A 140 -20.79 -9.98 0.31
C LYS A 140 -21.18 -11.37 0.81
N ASN A 141 -21.38 -12.34 -0.09
CA ASN A 141 -21.71 -13.72 0.29
C ASN A 141 -20.58 -14.42 1.07
N LYS A 142 -19.33 -14.01 0.84
CA LYS A 142 -18.14 -14.55 1.51
C LYS A 142 -17.70 -13.75 2.74
N GLY A 143 -18.43 -12.69 3.09
CA GLY A 143 -18.07 -11.83 4.23
C GLY A 143 -16.81 -10.98 4.01
N VAL A 144 -16.47 -10.70 2.75
CA VAL A 144 -15.36 -9.78 2.43
C VAL A 144 -15.87 -8.35 2.56
N ALA A 145 -15.18 -7.54 3.36
CA ALA A 145 -15.46 -6.11 3.53
C ALA A 145 -15.39 -5.38 2.18
N THR A 146 -16.12 -4.29 1.99
CA THR A 146 -16.05 -3.50 0.75
C THR A 146 -14.79 -2.62 0.72
N VAL A 147 -14.43 -2.09 -0.46
CA VAL A 147 -13.29 -1.17 -0.59
C VAL A 147 -13.50 0.09 0.27
N GLU A 148 -14.73 0.59 0.32
CA GLU A 148 -15.14 1.72 1.14
C GLU A 148 -14.90 1.43 2.63
N GLU A 149 -15.32 0.26 3.12
CA GLU A 149 -15.09 -0.18 4.50
C GLU A 149 -13.61 -0.32 4.81
N LEU A 150 -12.84 -0.95 3.91
CA LEU A 150 -11.39 -1.11 4.08
C LEU A 150 -10.65 0.24 4.08
N ARG A 151 -11.08 1.19 3.25
CA ARG A 151 -10.55 2.55 3.24
C ARG A 151 -10.85 3.26 4.56
N SER A 152 -12.08 3.16 5.07
CA SER A 152 -12.45 3.70 6.38
C SER A 152 -11.60 3.11 7.50
N LEU A 153 -11.38 1.79 7.52
CA LEU A 153 -10.49 1.15 8.50
C LEU A 153 -9.05 1.67 8.42
N CYS A 154 -8.54 1.93 7.22
CA CYS A 154 -7.22 2.53 7.06
C CYS A 154 -7.17 3.95 7.63
N LEU A 155 -8.20 4.76 7.40
CA LEU A 155 -8.30 6.12 7.95
C LEU A 155 -8.40 6.12 9.47
N GLU A 156 -9.24 5.23 10.03
CA GLU A 156 -9.39 5.08 11.49
C GLU A 156 -8.11 4.59 12.18
N ALA A 157 -7.26 3.88 11.45
CA ALA A 157 -5.98 3.37 11.94
C ALA A 157 -4.79 4.29 11.61
N ASP A 158 -5.05 5.55 11.24
CA ASP A 158 -4.04 6.57 10.93
C ASP A 158 -3.03 6.14 9.83
N VAL A 159 -3.51 5.39 8.83
CA VAL A 159 -2.71 5.08 7.64
C VAL A 159 -2.52 6.35 6.81
N ASN A 160 -1.27 6.71 6.52
CA ASN A 160 -0.99 7.92 5.74
C ASN A 160 -1.37 7.72 4.28
N MET A 161 -2.39 8.44 3.82
CA MET A 161 -2.83 8.43 2.43
C MET A 161 -2.19 9.59 1.68
N ILE A 162 -1.25 9.29 0.80
CA ILE A 162 -0.42 10.27 0.10
C ILE A 162 -0.84 10.32 -1.37
N ALA A 163 -1.24 11.49 -1.85
CA ALA A 163 -1.65 11.71 -3.23
C ALA A 163 -0.45 12.14 -4.10
N CYS A 164 -0.32 11.54 -5.28
CA CYS A 164 0.68 11.97 -6.25
C CYS A 164 0.28 13.30 -6.91
N GLN A 165 0.96 14.40 -6.56
CA GLN A 165 0.67 15.74 -7.12
C GLN A 165 0.72 15.74 -8.65
N MET A 166 1.73 15.11 -9.25
CA MET A 166 1.85 15.03 -10.71
C MET A 166 0.65 14.33 -11.35
N THR A 167 0.08 13.32 -10.69
CA THR A 167 -1.10 12.62 -11.20
C THR A 167 -2.35 13.50 -11.11
N VAL A 168 -2.50 14.27 -10.02
CA VAL A 168 -3.57 15.28 -9.87
C VAL A 168 -3.50 16.28 -11.03
N ASP A 169 -2.30 16.80 -11.30
CA ASP A 169 -2.08 17.79 -12.36
C ASP A 169 -2.33 17.21 -13.76
N VAL A 170 -1.84 16.00 -14.03
CA VAL A 170 -1.97 15.33 -15.34
C VAL A 170 -3.43 15.06 -15.70
N PHE A 171 -4.26 14.66 -14.74
CA PHE A 171 -5.69 14.42 -14.98
C PHE A 171 -6.56 15.65 -14.75
N GLY A 172 -5.98 16.77 -14.32
CA GLY A 172 -6.70 18.03 -14.09
C GLY A 172 -7.71 17.95 -12.95
N PHE A 173 -7.44 17.14 -11.92
CA PHE A 173 -8.30 17.05 -10.75
C PHE A 173 -8.10 18.24 -9.81
N SER A 174 -9.16 18.61 -9.12
CA SER A 174 -9.09 19.59 -8.05
C SER A 174 -8.99 18.91 -6.68
N PRO A 175 -8.19 19.42 -5.72
CA PRO A 175 -8.05 18.83 -4.38
C PRO A 175 -9.38 18.61 -3.63
N ASP A 176 -10.41 19.43 -3.90
CA ASP A 176 -11.73 19.30 -3.28
C ASP A 176 -12.56 18.10 -3.78
N GLU A 177 -12.13 17.42 -4.85
CA GLU A 177 -12.75 16.17 -5.30
C GLU A 177 -12.38 14.96 -4.43
N PHE A 178 -11.30 15.09 -3.66
CA PHE A 178 -10.75 14.02 -2.84
C PHE A 178 -11.18 14.11 -1.39
N ILE A 179 -10.99 13.01 -0.67
CA ILE A 179 -11.24 12.95 0.78
C ILE A 179 -10.34 13.95 1.51
N PRO A 180 -10.84 14.66 2.55
CA PRO A 180 -10.04 15.62 3.31
C PRO A 180 -8.91 14.98 4.12
N GLU A 181 -8.96 13.66 4.35
CA GLU A 181 -7.99 12.90 5.12
C GLU A 181 -6.69 12.57 4.37
N ILE A 182 -6.53 13.02 3.11
CA ILE A 182 -5.23 12.94 2.42
C ILE A 182 -4.19 13.68 3.25
N THR A 183 -3.13 12.98 3.62
CA THR A 183 -2.06 13.52 4.46
C THR A 183 -1.28 14.60 3.69
N ASP A 184 -0.85 14.27 2.47
CA ASP A 184 0.01 15.12 1.67
C ASP A 184 -0.20 14.92 0.16
N TYR A 185 0.05 15.98 -0.59
CA TYR A 185 0.16 15.96 -2.06
C TYR A 185 1.62 16.13 -2.46
N VAL A 186 2.27 15.06 -2.90
CA VAL A 186 3.72 15.06 -3.16
C VAL A 186 4.10 14.33 -4.44
N GLY A 187 5.33 14.58 -4.89
CA GLY A 187 5.96 13.84 -5.99
C GLY A 187 6.75 12.62 -5.51
N ALA A 188 7.24 11.84 -6.48
CA ALA A 188 8.08 10.66 -6.23
C ALA A 188 9.35 10.98 -5.42
N THR A 189 9.90 12.19 -5.54
CA THR A 189 11.08 12.64 -4.79
C THR A 189 10.86 12.66 -3.28
N SER A 190 9.62 12.89 -2.83
CA SER A 190 9.27 12.91 -1.41
C SER A 190 8.91 11.52 -0.89
N PHE A 191 8.29 10.69 -1.73
CA PHE A 191 7.87 9.35 -1.32
C PHE A 191 9.00 8.31 -1.35
N LEU A 192 9.93 8.38 -2.30
CA LEU A 192 11.03 7.42 -2.40
C LEU A 192 11.89 7.29 -1.13
N PRO A 193 12.23 8.37 -0.39
CA PRO A 193 12.90 8.27 0.90
C PRO A 193 12.10 7.52 1.98
N VAL A 194 10.76 7.63 1.96
CA VAL A 194 9.86 6.90 2.88
C VAL A 194 9.88 5.41 2.52
N ALA A 195 9.70 5.10 1.25
CA ALA A 195 9.75 3.73 0.72
C ALA A 195 11.10 3.05 1.01
N ARG A 196 12.21 3.77 0.84
CA ARG A 196 13.58 3.24 1.10
C ARG A 196 13.80 2.86 2.56
N LYS A 197 13.16 3.56 3.50
CA LYS A 197 13.31 3.33 4.96
C LYS A 197 12.30 2.34 5.53
N SER A 198 11.28 1.98 4.74
CA SER A 198 10.23 1.07 5.17
C SER A 198 10.76 -0.35 5.24
N ASP A 199 10.31 -1.12 6.22
CA ASP A 199 10.70 -2.52 6.38
C ASP A 199 10.09 -3.39 5.27
N VAL A 200 8.91 -3.01 4.78
CA VAL A 200 8.25 -3.59 3.61
C VAL A 200 7.87 -2.50 2.60
N CYS A 201 8.22 -2.70 1.33
CA CYS A 201 7.83 -1.80 0.24
C CYS A 201 7.17 -2.61 -0.90
N LEU A 202 5.94 -2.26 -1.25
CA LEU A 202 5.13 -2.97 -2.26
C LEU A 202 4.70 -2.02 -3.39
N PHE A 203 4.67 -2.53 -4.62
CA PHE A 203 4.13 -1.84 -5.78
C PHE A 203 2.94 -2.63 -6.34
N ILE A 204 1.76 -2.00 -6.39
CA ILE A 204 0.48 -2.66 -6.65
C ILE A 204 -0.27 -2.01 -7.80
#